data_AF-F1VV94-F1
#
_entry.id   AF-F1VV94-F1
#
_cell.length_a   1.000
_cell.length_b   1.000
_cell.length_c   1.000
_cell.angle_alpha   90.00
_cell.angle_beta   90.00
_cell.angle_gamma   90.00
#
_symmetry.space_group_name_H-M   'P 1'
#
loop_
_entity.id
_entity.type
_entity.pdbx_description
1 polymer ?
#
loop_
_entity_poly.entity_id
_entity_poly.type
_entity_poly.pdbx_seq_one_letter_code
_entity_poly.pdbx_strand_id
1 'polypeptide(L)'
;MPPDDQELVATFLRDKDFLMFTPSSYNTLGLGTSQLYNKTLVYNHKRHGLFSFGNRQFDFRVKRRFPKKLTPEFLLVDAINNLDELAEDKNQVLQMVERKVSGFDQAKLKCAVSNFGSAATRKLFMRWLDV
;
A
#
# COMPACT_ATOMS: atom_id res chain seq x y z
N MET A 1 -19.59 -13.09 18.08
CA MET A 1 -18.28 -12.60 17.61
C MET A 1 -18.48 -11.22 17.03
N PRO A 2 -17.53 -10.27 17.21
CA PRO A 2 -17.57 -9.01 16.47
C PRO A 2 -17.58 -9.30 14.96
N PRO A 3 -18.21 -8.44 14.13
CA PRO A 3 -18.23 -8.64 12.69
C PRO A 3 -16.81 -8.67 12.14
N ASP A 4 -16.62 -9.52 11.14
CA ASP A 4 -15.39 -9.56 10.36
C ASP A 4 -15.12 -8.16 9.78
N ASP A 5 -13.87 -7.74 9.81
CA ASP A 5 -13.48 -6.40 9.36
C ASP A 5 -13.87 -6.15 7.91
N GLN A 6 -13.78 -7.20 7.10
CA GLN A 6 -14.18 -7.15 5.71
C GLN A 6 -15.69 -6.93 5.55
N GLU A 7 -16.53 -7.61 6.34
CA GLU A 7 -17.99 -7.47 6.28
C GLU A 7 -18.45 -6.08 6.76
N LEU A 8 -17.81 -5.57 7.82
CA LEU A 8 -18.09 -4.24 8.33
C LEU A 8 -17.78 -3.18 7.27
N VAL A 9 -16.56 -3.22 6.71
CA VAL A 9 -16.14 -2.27 5.67
C VAL A 9 -17.01 -2.38 4.42
N ALA A 10 -17.38 -3.60 4.03
CA ALA A 10 -18.27 -3.83 2.89
C ALA A 10 -19.65 -3.19 3.10
N THR A 11 -20.21 -3.36 4.30
CA THR A 11 -21.50 -2.77 4.67
C THR A 11 -21.43 -1.23 4.70
N PHE A 12 -20.34 -0.68 5.26
CA PHE A 12 -20.12 0.77 5.34
C PHE A 12 -19.97 1.43 3.96
N LEU A 13 -19.23 0.78 3.05
CA LEU A 13 -19.07 1.24 1.68
C LEU A 13 -20.28 0.91 0.79
N ARG A 14 -21.15 -0.02 1.22
CA ARG A 14 -22.15 -0.67 0.38
C ARG A 14 -21.50 -1.18 -0.92
N ASP A 15 -20.36 -1.84 -0.76
CA ASP A 15 -19.51 -2.34 -1.85
C ASP A 15 -18.67 -3.53 -1.39
N LYS A 16 -18.19 -4.34 -2.33
CA LYS A 16 -17.19 -5.37 -2.10
C LYS A 16 -15.88 -5.10 -2.83
N ASP A 17 -15.83 -4.07 -3.69
CA ASP A 17 -14.62 -3.67 -4.41
C ASP A 17 -13.79 -2.68 -3.58
N PHE A 18 -12.98 -3.25 -2.70
CA PHE A 18 -12.01 -2.53 -1.88
C PHE A 18 -10.81 -3.42 -1.56
N LEU A 19 -9.70 -2.81 -1.18
CA LEU A 19 -8.51 -3.50 -0.71
C LEU A 19 -8.20 -3.06 0.72
N MET A 20 -8.08 -4.04 1.62
CA MET A 20 -7.76 -3.82 3.03
C MET A 20 -6.40 -4.41 3.38
N PHE A 21 -5.56 -3.62 4.04
CA PHE A 21 -4.27 -4.06 4.55
C PHE A 21 -3.75 -3.07 5.61
N THR A 22 -2.77 -3.51 6.40
CA THR A 22 -2.09 -2.63 7.36
C THR A 22 -0.75 -2.18 6.79
N PRO A 23 -0.24 -0.98 7.12
CA PRO A 23 1.09 -0.56 6.68
C PRO A 23 2.21 -1.50 7.16
N SER A 24 2.00 -2.25 8.25
CA SER A 24 2.89 -3.34 8.68
C SER A 24 3.09 -4.42 7.61
N SER A 25 2.23 -4.51 6.59
CA SER A 25 2.39 -5.41 5.45
C SER A 25 3.65 -5.11 4.64
N TYR A 26 4.17 -3.89 4.69
CA TYR A 26 5.44 -3.53 4.06
C TYR A 26 6.63 -4.27 4.67
N ASN A 27 6.53 -4.72 5.92
CA ASN A 27 7.60 -5.46 6.61
C ASN A 27 7.92 -6.78 5.89
N THR A 28 6.97 -7.35 5.15
CA THR A 28 7.18 -8.55 4.32
C THR A 28 8.20 -8.34 3.20
N LEU A 29 8.41 -7.09 2.78
CA LEU A 29 9.40 -6.72 1.76
C LEU A 29 10.81 -6.55 2.35
N GLY A 30 10.92 -6.51 3.69
CA GLY A 30 12.16 -6.30 4.43
C GLY A 30 12.84 -4.97 4.09
N LEU A 31 12.07 -3.88 3.96
CA LEU A 31 12.59 -2.55 3.62
C LEU A 31 13.30 -1.83 4.78
N GLY A 32 13.50 -2.52 5.91
CA GLY A 32 13.90 -1.89 7.17
C GLY A 32 12.73 -1.28 7.94
N THR A 33 11.49 -1.53 7.51
CA THR A 33 10.28 -1.17 8.23
C THR A 33 10.04 -2.19 9.35
N SER A 34 9.87 -1.70 10.58
CA SER A 34 9.60 -2.53 11.76
C SER A 34 8.47 -1.97 12.62
N GLN A 35 7.93 -0.81 12.25
CA GLN A 35 6.88 -0.15 13.00
C GLN A 35 5.59 -0.96 12.95
N LEU A 36 4.96 -1.14 14.11
CA LEU A 36 3.62 -1.67 14.21
C LEU A 36 2.63 -0.52 14.05
N TYR A 37 1.84 -0.57 12.99
CA TYR A 37 0.79 0.40 12.71
C TYR A 37 -0.55 -0.13 13.24
N ASN A 38 -1.15 0.58 14.19
CA ASN A 38 -2.48 0.27 14.70
C ASN A 38 -3.59 0.92 13.85
N LYS A 39 -3.47 0.81 12.52
CA LYS A 39 -4.48 1.29 11.56
C LYS A 39 -4.56 0.38 10.34
N THR A 40 -5.75 0.28 9.77
CA THR A 40 -6.00 -0.45 8.52
C THR A 40 -6.26 0.54 7.40
N LEU A 41 -5.50 0.45 6.31
CA LEU A 41 -5.78 1.18 5.08
C LEU A 41 -6.91 0.49 4.31
N VAL A 42 -7.87 1.26 3.82
CA VAL A 42 -9.00 0.78 3.01
C VAL A 42 -9.03 1.54 1.68
N TYR A 43 -8.43 0.95 0.64
CA TYR A 43 -8.49 1.52 -0.69
C TYR A 43 -9.84 1.17 -1.33
N ASN A 44 -10.56 2.20 -1.77
CA ASN A 44 -11.91 2.05 -2.28
C ASN A 44 -12.22 3.16 -3.31
N HIS A 45 -13.44 3.16 -3.85
CA HIS A 45 -13.87 4.12 -4.86
C HIS A 45 -14.90 5.17 -4.37
N LYS A 46 -15.34 5.08 -3.11
CA LYS A 46 -16.55 5.76 -2.63
C LYS A 46 -16.32 6.78 -1.51
N ARG A 47 -15.47 6.47 -0.53
CA ARG A 47 -15.31 7.24 0.71
C ARG A 47 -13.84 7.47 1.02
N HIS A 48 -13.55 8.68 1.48
CA HIS A 48 -12.25 9.07 2.03
C HIS A 48 -12.42 9.51 3.48
N GLY A 49 -11.43 9.24 4.33
CA GLY A 49 -11.39 9.73 5.71
C GLY A 49 -11.00 8.67 6.73
N LEU A 50 -10.79 9.12 7.97
CA LEU A 50 -10.52 8.26 9.11
C LEU A 50 -11.83 7.89 9.81
N PHE A 51 -12.07 6.60 9.99
CA PHE A 51 -13.25 6.06 10.66
C PHE A 51 -12.83 5.04 11.72
N SER A 52 -13.51 5.06 12.85
CA SER A 52 -13.26 4.11 13.93
C SER A 52 -14.48 3.20 14.13
N PHE A 53 -14.23 1.90 14.20
CA PHE A 53 -15.26 0.91 14.49
C PHE A 53 -14.84 0.11 15.73
N GLY A 54 -15.40 0.48 16.88
CA GLY A 54 -14.88 0.05 18.18
C GLY A 54 -13.47 0.58 18.41
N ASN A 55 -12.52 -0.30 18.74
CA ASN A 55 -11.12 0.05 19.02
C ASN A 55 -10.21 0.02 17.78
N ARG A 56 -10.79 -0.18 16.59
CA ARG A 56 -10.05 -0.31 15.32
C ARG A 56 -10.18 0.97 14.51
N GLN A 57 -9.05 1.49 14.04
CA GLN A 57 -8.99 2.67 13.19
C GLN A 57 -8.77 2.28 11.73
N PHE A 58 -9.59 2.86 10.84
CA PHE A 58 -9.56 2.63 9.41
C PHE A 58 -9.30 3.94 8.68
N ASP A 59 -8.38 3.91 7.74
CA ASP A 59 -8.01 5.02 6.88
C ASP A 59 -8.49 4.72 5.47
N PHE A 60 -9.68 5.24 5.16
CA PHE A 60 -10.32 5.05 3.88
C PHE A 60 -9.70 6.00 2.85
N ARG A 61 -9.18 5.45 1.75
CA ARG A 61 -8.58 6.22 0.66
C ARG A 61 -9.29 5.95 -0.65
N VAL A 62 -9.77 7.03 -1.27
CA VAL A 62 -10.32 6.93 -2.62
C VAL A 62 -9.15 6.79 -3.60
N LYS A 63 -9.02 5.62 -4.20
CA LYS A 63 -7.98 5.31 -5.20
C LYS A 63 -8.67 4.98 -6.51
N ARG A 64 -8.17 5.52 -7.61
CA ARG A 64 -8.70 5.22 -8.95
C ARG A 64 -8.49 3.76 -9.35
N ARG A 65 -7.39 3.15 -8.89
CA ARG A 65 -7.01 1.77 -9.17
C ARG A 65 -6.27 1.18 -7.98
N PHE A 66 -6.54 -0.08 -7.68
CA PHE A 66 -5.81 -0.94 -6.74
C PHE A 66 -6.00 -2.41 -7.19
N PRO A 67 -5.11 -3.34 -6.82
CA PRO A 67 -5.27 -4.74 -7.19
C PRO A 67 -6.33 -5.43 -6.33
N LYS A 68 -6.90 -6.53 -6.85
CA LYS A 68 -7.86 -7.36 -6.10
C LYS A 68 -7.23 -8.14 -4.94
N LYS A 69 -5.92 -8.36 -4.99
CA LYS A 69 -5.13 -9.06 -3.97
C LYS A 69 -3.82 -8.31 -3.76
N LEU A 70 -3.32 -8.32 -2.54
CA LEU A 70 -1.98 -7.82 -2.26
C LEU A 70 -0.94 -8.67 -2.98
N THR A 71 0.00 -8.00 -3.64
CA THR A 71 1.21 -8.63 -4.17
C THR A 71 2.43 -7.89 -3.66
N PRO A 72 3.60 -8.54 -3.59
CA PRO A 72 4.84 -7.87 -3.21
C PRO A 72 5.15 -6.64 -4.07
N GLU A 73 4.90 -6.72 -5.38
CA GLU A 73 5.15 -5.61 -6.31
C GLU A 73 4.23 -4.42 -6.05
N PHE A 74 2.94 -4.68 -5.78
CA PHE A 74 2.02 -3.62 -5.38
C PHE A 74 2.44 -2.97 -4.06
N LEU A 75 2.77 -3.78 -3.04
CA LEU A 75 3.20 -3.27 -1.74
C LEU A 75 4.46 -2.42 -1.86
N LEU A 76 5.41 -2.79 -2.73
CA LEU A 76 6.62 -2.00 -2.96
C LEU A 76 6.30 -0.64 -3.57
N VAL A 77 5.45 -0.60 -4.60
CA VAL A 77 5.00 0.64 -5.23
C VAL A 77 4.20 1.50 -4.26
N ASP A 78 3.36 0.87 -3.45
CA ASP A 78 2.50 1.57 -2.50
C ASP A 78 3.29 2.10 -1.29
N ALA A 79 4.32 1.41 -0.82
CA ALA A 79 5.24 1.92 0.20
C ALA A 79 5.88 3.24 -0.27
N ILE A 80 6.33 3.33 -1.53
CA ILE A 80 6.89 4.57 -2.09
C ILE A 80 5.82 5.64 -2.29
N ASN A 81 4.60 5.27 -2.73
CA ASN A 81 3.49 6.23 -2.85
C ASN A 81 3.13 6.90 -1.53
N ASN A 82 3.30 6.20 -0.41
CA ASN A 82 2.93 6.68 0.93
C ASN A 82 4.17 6.94 1.80
N LEU A 83 5.34 7.10 1.18
CA LEU A 83 6.63 7.24 1.88
C LEU A 83 6.64 8.38 2.90
N ASP A 84 5.91 9.46 2.62
CA ASP A 84 5.81 10.63 3.50
C ASP A 84 5.04 10.36 4.80
N GLU A 85 4.27 9.27 4.85
CA GLU A 85 3.48 8.86 6.00
C GLU A 85 4.10 7.72 6.82
N LEU A 86 5.21 7.16 6.32
CA LEU A 86 5.97 6.15 7.04
C LEU A 86 6.74 6.82 8.18
N ALA A 87 6.82 6.12 9.32
CA ALA A 87 7.62 6.58 10.47
C ALA A 87 9.13 6.39 10.22
N GLU A 88 9.48 5.55 9.25
CA GLU A 88 10.84 5.22 8.86
C GLU A 88 11.56 6.37 8.13
N ASP A 89 12.90 6.37 8.20
CA ASP A 89 13.70 7.34 7.45
C ASP A 89 13.53 7.12 5.94
N LYS A 90 13.07 8.17 5.25
CA LYS A 90 12.73 8.12 3.83
C LYS A 90 13.92 7.72 2.96
N ASN A 91 15.11 8.21 3.28
CA ASN A 91 16.30 7.91 2.49
C ASN A 91 16.73 6.46 2.67
N GLN A 92 16.64 5.93 3.90
CA GLN A 92 16.92 4.52 4.17
C GLN A 92 15.96 3.59 3.43
N VAL A 93 14.66 3.91 3.45
CA VAL A 93 13.65 3.14 2.70
C VAL A 93 13.95 3.17 1.20
N LEU A 94 14.22 4.34 0.63
CA LEU A 94 14.55 4.47 -0.80
C LEU A 94 15.81 3.67 -1.19
N GLN A 95 16.89 3.77 -0.40
CA GLN A 95 18.11 3.00 -0.64
C GLN A 95 17.86 1.48 -0.55
N MET A 96 17.02 1.05 0.38
CA MET A 96 16.69 -0.37 0.51
C MET A 96 15.84 -0.87 -0.67
N VAL A 97 14.89 -0.06 -1.13
CA VAL A 97 14.09 -0.37 -2.33
C VAL A 97 14.99 -0.49 -3.55
N GLU A 98 15.90 0.47 -3.78
CA GLU A 98 16.86 0.44 -4.88
C GLU A 98 17.70 -0.84 -4.89
N ARG A 99 18.17 -1.30 -3.71
CA ARG A 99 18.94 -2.54 -3.59
C ARG A 99 18.14 -3.81 -3.88
N LYS A 100 16.83 -3.79 -3.62
CA LYS A 100 15.98 -4.98 -3.72
C LYS A 100 15.19 -5.07 -5.01
N VAL A 101 15.05 -3.98 -5.75
CA VAL A 101 14.19 -3.87 -6.94
C VAL A 101 14.48 -4.95 -7.99
N SER A 102 15.74 -5.36 -8.13
CA SER A 102 16.20 -6.40 -9.07
C SER A 102 15.74 -7.80 -8.67
N GLY A 103 15.41 -8.04 -7.41
CA GLY A 103 14.93 -9.33 -6.89
C GLY A 103 13.43 -9.58 -7.10
N PHE A 104 12.68 -8.60 -7.61
CA PHE A 104 11.25 -8.77 -7.92
C PHE A 104 11.03 -9.34 -9.33
N ASP A 105 9.84 -9.89 -9.55
CA ASP A 105 9.35 -10.21 -10.90
C ASP A 105 9.23 -8.90 -11.71
N GLN A 106 10.15 -8.71 -12.66
CA GLN A 106 10.29 -7.45 -13.39
C GLN A 106 9.05 -7.11 -14.22
N ALA A 107 8.36 -8.12 -14.77
CA ALA A 107 7.15 -7.90 -15.55
C ALA A 107 6.00 -7.43 -14.66
N LYS A 108 5.80 -8.10 -13.51
CA LYS A 108 4.78 -7.69 -12.53
C LYS A 108 5.09 -6.34 -11.92
N LEU A 109 6.36 -6.05 -11.64
CA LEU A 109 6.76 -4.78 -11.04
C LEU A 109 6.53 -3.60 -11.99
N LYS A 110 6.96 -3.71 -13.26
CA LYS A 110 6.67 -2.70 -14.29
C LYS A 110 5.16 -2.47 -14.45
N CYS A 111 4.38 -3.56 -14.42
CA CYS A 111 2.92 -3.48 -14.45
C CYS A 111 2.34 -2.75 -13.22
N ALA A 112 2.84 -3.05 -12.02
CA ALA A 112 2.41 -2.40 -10.78
C ALA A 112 2.76 -0.90 -10.76
N VAL A 113 3.98 -0.54 -11.18
CA VAL A 113 4.43 0.86 -11.28
C VAL A 113 3.55 1.65 -12.24
N SER A 114 3.26 1.09 -13.41
CA SER A 114 2.39 1.72 -14.41
C SER A 114 0.96 1.90 -13.90
N ASN A 115 0.39 0.87 -13.28
CA ASN A 115 -1.01 0.91 -12.86
C ASN A 115 -1.25 1.74 -11.59
N PHE A 116 -0.36 1.64 -10.60
CA PHE A 116 -0.59 2.10 -9.24
C PHE A 116 0.40 3.17 -8.75
N GLY A 117 1.52 3.39 -9.44
CA GLY A 117 2.50 4.41 -9.05
C GLY A 117 1.99 5.83 -9.29
N SER A 118 2.24 6.73 -8.33
CA SER A 118 2.14 8.18 -8.53
C SER A 118 3.15 8.67 -9.59
N ALA A 119 3.02 9.91 -10.06
CA ALA A 119 3.99 10.48 -11.00
C ALA A 119 5.43 10.48 -10.44
N ALA A 120 5.60 10.84 -9.16
CA ALA A 120 6.89 10.82 -8.47
C ALA A 120 7.42 9.39 -8.32
N THR A 121 6.56 8.46 -7.88
CA THR A 121 6.91 7.04 -7.73
C THR A 121 7.37 6.45 -9.06
N ARG A 122 6.64 6.68 -10.15
CA ARG A 122 7.04 6.21 -11.49
C ARG A 122 8.41 6.73 -11.91
N LYS A 123 8.69 8.01 -11.64
CA LYS A 123 9.99 8.63 -11.96
C LYS A 123 11.14 7.97 -11.17
N LEU A 124 10.91 7.58 -9.92
CA LEU A 124 11.90 6.84 -9.13
C LEU A 124 12.14 5.43 -9.71
N PHE A 125 11.07 4.69 -10.00
CA PHE A 125 11.19 3.35 -10.56
C PHE A 125 11.79 3.31 -11.97
N MET A 126 11.57 4.32 -12.81
CA MET A 126 12.26 4.44 -14.10
C MET A 126 13.79 4.45 -13.93
N ARG A 127 14.27 5.22 -12.94
CA ARG A 127 15.71 5.28 -12.63
C ARG A 127 16.28 3.96 -12.11
N TRP A 128 15.49 3.20 -11.35
CA TRP A 128 15.94 1.95 -10.74
C TRP A 128 15.81 0.74 -11.67
N LEU A 129 14.93 0.80 -12.66
CA LEU A 129 14.66 -0.30 -13.60
C LEU A 129 15.45 -0.18 -14.91
N ASP A 130 16.29 0.86 -15.05
CA ASP A 130 16.97 1.23 -16.30
C ASP A 130 16.00 1.32 -17.50
N VAL A 131 14.84 1.97 -17.30
CA VAL A 131 13.80 2.20 -18.33
C VAL A 131 13.52 3.68 -18.53
#